data_AF-A0A932RG44-F1
#
_entry.id   AF-A0A932RG44-F1
#
_cell.length_a   1.000
_cell.length_b   1.000
_cell.length_c   1.000
_cell.angle_alpha   90.00
_cell.angle_beta   90.00
_cell.angle_gamma   90.00
#
_symmetry.space_group_name_H-M   'P 1'
#
loop_
_entity.id
_entity.type
_entity.pdbx_description
1 polymer ?
#
loop_
_entity_poly.entity_id
_entity_poly.type
_entity_poly.pdbx_seq_one_letter_code
_entity_poly.pdbx_strand_id
1 'polypeptide(L)'
;MSRVWDQRIVRASHLLSAHGAHEKALRFCITVLQFQKNLYLHIGSKAFAKVLTHPAHYTLSERLELRLLLPWFPSYLTMLSASAPAPLASMARQILSRSRESWESLLVSYWKAAEANGSTVESSFQIIARGFLQPYAEFLMAQSRHRDELSETDSFCPKCRHRPQLAMIREVGEDLRFSLLCSLCAAVWDHSAMICPNCGPQAAAQMVYETDPYADYLSAQGCAACSVYFKIVDLVKEPAAVPSVDELAFSTLDLTMAHMGFRKIEPTFWND
;
A
#
# COMPACT_ATOMS: atom_id res chain seq x y z
N MET A 1 -4.64 17.24 -7.37
CA MET A 1 -3.84 16.01 -7.17
C MET A 1 -3.28 15.87 -5.75
N SER A 2 -2.86 16.95 -5.05
CA SER A 2 -2.47 16.86 -3.62
C SER A 2 -3.60 16.43 -2.68
N ARG A 3 -4.87 16.68 -3.07
CA ARG A 3 -6.06 16.46 -2.25
C ARG A 3 -6.17 15.06 -1.64
N VAL A 4 -5.70 14.01 -2.33
CA VAL A 4 -5.70 12.63 -1.81
C VAL A 4 -4.74 12.50 -0.63
N TRP A 5 -3.53 13.07 -0.74
CA TRP A 5 -2.55 13.08 0.35
C TRP A 5 -3.03 13.94 1.53
N ASP A 6 -3.66 15.08 1.23
CA ASP A 6 -4.28 15.93 2.25
C ASP A 6 -5.37 15.18 3.02
N GLN A 7 -6.24 14.45 2.30
CA GLN A 7 -7.29 13.63 2.89
C GLN A 7 -6.71 12.52 3.78
N ARG A 8 -5.64 11.83 3.35
CA ARG A 8 -4.95 10.83 4.17
C ARG A 8 -4.40 11.41 5.47
N ILE A 9 -3.71 12.55 5.39
CA ILE A 9 -3.14 13.23 6.57
C ILE A 9 -4.23 13.71 7.52
N VAL A 10 -5.31 14.29 7.00
CA VAL A 10 -6.46 14.75 7.79
C VAL A 10 -7.14 13.58 8.48
N ARG A 11 -7.40 12.46 7.77
CA ARG A 11 -8.00 11.26 8.37
C ARG A 11 -7.10 10.67 9.44
N ALA A 12 -5.78 10.57 9.21
CA ALA A 12 -4.84 10.07 10.21
C ALA A 12 -4.81 10.95 11.46
N SER A 13 -4.88 12.28 11.30
CA SER A 13 -4.92 13.24 12.41
C SER A 13 -6.23 13.16 13.21
N HIS A 14 -7.35 12.92 12.50
CA HIS A 14 -8.65 12.68 13.13
C HIS A 14 -8.64 11.40 13.96
N LEU A 15 -8.17 10.29 13.39
CA LEU A 15 -8.05 9.01 14.09
C LEU A 15 -7.09 9.10 15.28
N LEU A 16 -6.00 9.86 15.16
CA LEU A 16 -5.06 10.11 16.26
C LEU A 16 -5.74 10.83 17.45
N SER A 17 -6.65 11.76 17.16
CA SER A 17 -7.38 12.51 18.18
C SER A 17 -8.49 11.68 18.82
N ALA A 18 -9.07 10.74 18.06
CA ALA A 18 -10.18 9.90 18.49
C ALA A 18 -9.74 8.59 19.20
N HIS A 19 -8.58 8.02 18.84
CA HIS A 19 -8.13 6.70 19.28
C HIS A 19 -6.71 6.74 19.88
N GLY A 20 -6.62 6.92 21.20
CA GLY A 20 -5.32 6.98 21.90
C GLY A 20 -4.49 5.68 21.87
N ALA A 21 -5.14 4.51 21.70
CA ALA A 21 -4.45 3.21 21.73
C ALA A 21 -3.42 3.00 20.61
N HIS A 22 -3.55 3.74 19.50
CA HIS A 22 -2.69 3.61 18.32
C HIS A 22 -1.88 4.89 18.03
N GLU A 23 -1.70 5.74 19.04
CA GLU A 23 -1.08 7.06 18.91
C GLU A 23 0.29 7.02 18.21
N LYS A 24 1.19 6.10 18.61
CA LYS A 24 2.54 6.02 18.03
C LYS A 24 2.51 5.65 16.55
N ALA A 25 1.70 4.66 16.17
CA ALA A 25 1.55 4.21 14.79
C ALA A 25 0.95 5.31 13.91
N LEU A 26 -0.07 6.01 14.41
CA LEU A 26 -0.71 7.12 13.69
C LEU A 26 0.20 8.34 13.53
N ARG A 27 0.99 8.71 14.56
CA ARG A 27 1.99 9.77 14.44
C ARG A 27 3.08 9.43 13.41
N PHE A 28 3.55 8.19 13.40
CA PHE A 28 4.50 7.72 12.41
C PHE A 28 3.89 7.72 11.00
N CYS A 29 2.64 7.26 10.84
CA CYS A 29 1.88 7.32 9.60
C CYS A 29 1.79 8.76 9.07
N ILE A 30 1.40 9.72 9.90
CA ILE A 30 1.33 11.14 9.54
C ILE A 30 2.70 11.63 9.02
N THR A 31 3.78 11.27 9.72
CA THR A 31 5.16 11.69 9.37
C THR A 31 5.54 11.22 7.97
N VAL A 32 5.27 9.96 7.63
CA VAL A 32 5.59 9.45 6.31
C VAL A 32 4.61 9.96 5.25
N LEU A 33 3.31 10.09 5.55
CA LEU A 33 2.35 10.69 4.61
C LEU A 33 2.75 12.11 4.22
N GLN A 34 3.29 12.89 5.17
CA GLN A 34 3.84 14.23 4.91
C GLN A 34 5.06 14.16 3.99
N PHE A 35 6.01 13.24 4.23
CA PHE A 35 7.14 13.01 3.35
C PHE A 35 6.69 12.63 1.93
N GLN A 36 5.78 11.66 1.84
CA GLN A 36 5.23 11.12 0.60
C GLN A 36 4.51 12.21 -0.20
N LYS A 37 3.70 13.05 0.45
CA LYS A 37 3.07 14.23 -0.16
C LYS A 37 4.11 15.18 -0.76
N ASN A 38 5.17 15.50 -0.01
CA ASN A 38 6.22 16.39 -0.48
C ASN A 38 6.96 15.82 -1.70
N LEU A 39 7.27 14.53 -1.68
CA LEU A 39 7.88 13.84 -2.82
C LEU A 39 6.92 13.84 -4.04
N TYR A 40 5.64 13.53 -3.84
CA TYR A 40 4.61 13.57 -4.89
C TYR A 40 4.54 14.96 -5.56
N LEU A 41 4.48 16.03 -4.76
CA LEU A 41 4.45 17.41 -5.26
C LEU A 41 5.74 17.78 -5.99
N HIS A 42 6.89 17.34 -5.47
CA HIS A 42 8.18 17.56 -6.13
C HIS A 42 8.23 16.89 -7.50
N ILE A 43 7.81 15.63 -7.58
CA ILE A 43 7.68 14.89 -8.84
C ILE A 43 6.77 15.69 -9.78
N GLY A 44 5.58 16.11 -9.35
CA GLY A 44 4.69 16.92 -10.18
C GLY A 44 5.32 18.22 -10.70
N SER A 45 6.10 18.92 -9.89
CA SER A 45 6.74 20.19 -10.27
C SER A 45 7.89 20.04 -11.28
N LYS A 46 8.70 18.96 -11.19
CA LYS A 46 9.87 18.72 -12.04
C LYS A 46 9.63 17.74 -13.19
N ALA A 47 8.71 16.79 -13.00
CA ALA A 47 8.39 15.74 -13.97
C ALA A 47 7.43 16.21 -15.07
N PHE A 48 6.80 17.38 -14.91
CA PHE A 48 5.86 17.93 -15.90
C PHE A 48 6.49 18.09 -17.29
N ALA A 49 7.81 18.27 -17.40
CA ALA A 49 8.49 18.49 -18.68
C ALA A 49 9.07 17.23 -19.36
N LYS A 50 9.24 16.10 -18.66
CA LYS A 50 9.92 14.89 -19.21
C LYS A 50 9.13 13.59 -19.15
N VAL A 51 8.22 13.42 -18.18
CA VAL A 51 7.43 12.17 -18.06
C VAL A 51 6.29 12.12 -19.11
N LEU A 52 5.89 13.28 -19.63
CA LEU A 52 4.88 13.43 -20.69
C LEU A 52 5.41 13.22 -22.12
N THR A 53 6.73 13.06 -22.34
CA THR A 53 7.27 12.89 -23.70
C THR A 53 7.21 11.44 -24.21
N HIS A 54 6.70 10.51 -23.39
CA HIS A 54 6.64 9.08 -23.72
C HIS A 54 5.18 8.64 -23.95
N PRO A 55 4.95 7.58 -24.76
CA PRO A 55 3.61 7.14 -25.18
C PRO A 55 2.61 7.00 -24.03
N ALA A 56 1.34 7.34 -24.27
CA ALA A 56 0.29 7.26 -23.26
C ALA A 56 -0.04 5.83 -22.78
N HIS A 57 0.47 4.82 -23.47
CA HIS A 57 0.36 3.40 -23.14
C HIS A 57 1.70 2.90 -22.59
N TYR A 58 1.73 2.55 -21.30
CA TYR A 58 2.87 1.94 -20.64
C TYR A 58 2.38 1.08 -19.48
N THR A 59 3.12 0.03 -19.15
CA THR A 59 2.98 -0.62 -17.85
C THR A 59 3.79 0.16 -16.82
N LEU A 60 3.33 0.24 -15.58
CA LEU A 60 4.05 1.02 -14.57
C LEU A 60 5.47 0.51 -14.32
N SER A 61 5.68 -0.80 -14.45
CA SER A 61 6.98 -1.44 -14.21
C SER A 61 8.07 -0.96 -15.18
N GLU A 62 7.69 -0.53 -16.39
CA GLU A 62 8.61 0.00 -17.41
C GLU A 62 9.17 1.40 -17.08
N ARG A 63 8.53 2.14 -16.15
CA ARG A 63 8.85 3.54 -15.89
C ARG A 63 9.44 3.78 -14.51
N LEU A 64 10.76 3.82 -14.39
CA LEU A 64 11.45 4.20 -13.15
C LEU A 64 12.52 5.26 -13.37
N GLU A 65 12.26 6.49 -12.93
CA GLU A 65 13.17 7.64 -13.04
C GLU A 65 14.00 7.83 -11.75
N LEU A 66 14.98 6.93 -11.52
CA LEU A 66 15.82 6.99 -10.32
C LEU A 66 16.55 8.33 -10.13
N ARG A 67 16.90 9.02 -11.23
CA ARG A 67 17.56 10.35 -11.15
C ARG A 67 16.71 11.38 -10.43
N LEU A 68 15.39 11.28 -10.53
CA LEU A 68 14.44 12.15 -9.83
C LEU A 68 14.28 11.73 -8.37
N LEU A 69 14.29 10.42 -8.10
CA LEU A 69 13.94 9.86 -6.80
C LEU A 69 15.14 9.77 -5.85
N LEU A 70 16.29 9.26 -6.29
CA LEU A 70 17.47 9.00 -5.44
C LEU A 70 17.90 10.15 -4.55
N PRO A 71 17.88 11.44 -4.98
CA PRO A 71 18.24 12.55 -4.10
C PRO A 71 17.39 12.65 -2.81
N TRP A 72 16.18 12.09 -2.82
CA TRP A 72 15.26 12.09 -1.68
C TRP A 72 15.44 10.90 -0.75
N PHE A 73 16.09 9.83 -1.21
CA PHE A 73 16.17 8.57 -0.47
C PHE A 73 16.95 8.68 0.86
N PRO A 74 18.08 9.41 0.96
CA PRO A 74 18.75 9.61 2.25
C PRO A 74 17.86 10.30 3.28
N SER A 75 17.15 11.35 2.88
CA SER A 75 16.24 12.09 3.78
C SER A 75 15.08 11.21 4.25
N TYR A 76 14.58 10.34 3.37
CA TYR A 76 13.59 9.33 3.73
C TYR A 76 14.13 8.37 4.82
N LEU A 77 15.30 7.78 4.59
CA LEU A 77 15.92 6.84 5.54
C LEU A 77 16.26 7.50 6.88
N THR A 78 16.73 8.75 6.87
CA THR A 78 16.96 9.52 8.09
C THR A 78 15.67 9.74 8.88
N MET A 79 14.58 10.12 8.20
CA MET A 79 13.27 10.31 8.81
C MET A 79 12.72 9.01 9.41
N LEU A 80 12.83 7.88 8.69
CA LEU A 80 12.48 6.56 9.23
C LEU A 80 13.34 6.18 10.44
N SER A 81 14.65 6.40 10.37
CA SER A 81 15.57 6.09 11.47
C SER A 81 15.25 6.82 12.77
N ALA A 82 14.62 8.00 12.67
CA ALA A 82 14.26 8.86 13.79
C ALA A 82 12.84 8.64 14.34
N SER A 83 11.90 8.20 13.51
CA SER A 83 10.46 8.20 13.84
C SER A 83 9.76 6.84 13.73
N ALA A 84 10.35 5.86 13.07
CA ALA A 84 9.75 4.54 12.90
C ALA A 84 9.85 3.65 14.15
N PRO A 85 9.01 2.62 14.28
CA PRO A 85 9.22 1.53 15.25
C PRO A 85 10.62 0.92 15.16
N ALA A 86 11.12 0.37 16.28
CA ALA A 86 12.51 -0.04 16.42
C ALA A 86 13.05 -0.98 15.32
N PRO A 87 12.30 -2.00 14.86
CA PRO A 87 12.78 -2.89 13.80
C PRO A 87 12.95 -2.13 12.47
N LEU A 88 11.93 -1.38 12.04
CA LEU A 88 11.97 -0.55 10.83
C LEU A 88 13.04 0.56 10.90
N ALA A 89 13.22 1.21 12.05
CA ALA A 89 14.27 2.20 12.26
C ALA A 89 15.67 1.58 12.15
N SER A 90 15.86 0.35 12.64
CA SER A 90 17.11 -0.40 12.48
C SER A 90 17.39 -0.73 11.02
N MET A 91 16.38 -1.19 10.28
CA MET A 91 16.50 -1.44 8.84
C MET A 91 16.87 -0.16 8.07
N ALA A 92 16.24 0.97 8.40
CA ALA A 92 16.54 2.25 7.76
C ALA A 92 18.00 2.68 7.98
N ARG A 93 18.53 2.53 9.20
CA ARG A 93 19.96 2.78 9.49
C ARG A 93 20.89 1.86 8.72
N GLN A 94 20.56 0.57 8.62
CA GLN A 94 21.34 -0.39 7.84
C GLN A 94 21.37 -0.08 6.35
N ILE A 95 20.27 0.42 5.78
CA ILE A 95 20.27 0.87 4.38
C ILE A 95 21.07 2.16 4.25
N LEU A 96 20.91 3.11 5.18
CA LEU A 96 21.58 4.41 5.13
C LEU A 96 23.12 4.29 5.16
N SER A 97 23.67 3.25 5.78
CA SER A 97 25.12 2.97 5.79
C SER A 97 25.64 2.29 4.52
N ARG A 98 24.78 1.96 3.55
CA ARG A 98 25.18 1.31 2.28
C ARG A 98 25.54 2.35 1.21
N SER A 99 26.18 1.87 0.15
CA SER A 99 26.50 2.72 -1.00
C SER A 99 25.26 3.11 -1.80
N ARG A 100 25.40 4.15 -2.61
CA ARG A 100 24.35 4.61 -3.52
C ARG A 100 23.92 3.51 -4.51
N GLU A 101 24.86 2.72 -5.02
CA GLU A 101 24.60 1.61 -5.93
C GLU A 101 23.72 0.55 -5.26
N SER A 102 23.90 0.32 -3.96
CA SER A 102 23.03 -0.58 -3.19
C SER A 102 21.62 -0.03 -3.05
N TRP A 103 21.46 1.28 -2.86
CA TRP A 103 20.13 1.92 -2.85
C TRP A 103 19.44 1.81 -4.21
N GLU A 104 20.17 2.09 -5.29
CA GLU A 104 19.67 1.94 -6.66
C GLU A 104 19.20 0.52 -6.92
N SER A 105 20.03 -0.48 -6.58
CA SER A 105 19.69 -1.89 -6.72
C SER A 105 18.44 -2.28 -5.92
N LEU A 106 18.30 -1.82 -4.67
CA LEU A 106 17.12 -2.07 -3.84
C LEU A 106 15.84 -1.51 -4.50
N LEU A 107 15.87 -0.26 -4.95
CA LEU A 107 14.69 0.39 -5.55
C LEU A 107 14.32 -0.24 -6.90
N VAL A 108 15.31 -0.56 -7.74
CA VAL A 108 15.08 -1.24 -9.04
C VAL A 108 14.53 -2.64 -8.83
N SER A 109 15.13 -3.40 -7.92
CA SER A 109 14.70 -4.76 -7.61
C SER A 109 13.25 -4.77 -7.12
N TYR A 110 12.90 -3.88 -6.19
CA TYR A 110 11.53 -3.76 -5.72
C TYR A 110 10.56 -3.38 -6.85
N TRP A 111 10.90 -2.36 -7.64
CA TRP A 111 10.03 -1.89 -8.73
C TRP A 111 9.75 -2.97 -9.79
N LYS A 112 10.74 -3.80 -10.10
CA LYS A 112 10.64 -4.88 -11.10
C LYS A 112 10.08 -6.19 -10.53
N ALA A 113 10.04 -6.38 -9.21
CA ALA A 113 9.63 -7.64 -8.59
C ALA A 113 8.21 -8.09 -8.97
N ALA A 114 7.33 -7.15 -9.35
CA ALA A 114 5.97 -7.45 -9.78
C ALA A 114 5.86 -8.21 -11.11
N GLU A 115 6.92 -8.26 -11.92
CA GLU A 115 6.93 -9.03 -13.17
C GLU A 115 7.24 -10.52 -12.94
N ALA A 116 7.80 -10.89 -11.78
CA ALA A 116 8.34 -12.23 -11.53
C ALA A 116 7.34 -13.23 -10.89
N ASN A 117 6.02 -12.97 -10.94
CA ASN A 117 4.98 -13.86 -10.40
C ASN A 117 5.22 -14.34 -8.94
N GLY A 118 5.54 -13.41 -8.04
CA GLY A 118 5.26 -13.59 -6.61
C GLY A 118 6.32 -14.32 -5.78
N SER A 119 7.52 -14.57 -6.28
CA SER A 119 8.67 -14.89 -5.44
C SER A 119 9.49 -13.64 -5.12
N THR A 120 8.90 -12.71 -4.37
CA THR A 120 9.72 -11.78 -3.62
C THR A 120 10.49 -12.60 -2.61
N VAL A 121 11.77 -12.86 -2.88
CA VAL A 121 12.75 -13.09 -1.82
C VAL A 121 12.49 -12.00 -0.82
N GLU A 122 11.97 -12.38 0.34
CA GLU A 122 11.50 -11.54 1.42
C GLU A 122 12.71 -10.80 2.00
N SER A 123 13.25 -9.84 1.24
CA SER A 123 14.23 -8.93 1.75
C SER A 123 13.46 -8.02 2.67
N SER A 124 13.78 -8.07 3.95
CA SER A 124 13.25 -7.19 5.00
C SER A 124 13.21 -5.71 4.61
N PHE A 125 14.04 -5.28 3.65
CA PHE A 125 14.10 -3.92 3.13
C PHE A 125 13.04 -3.55 2.08
N GLN A 126 12.28 -4.52 1.55
CA GLN A 126 11.26 -4.25 0.53
C GLN A 126 10.16 -3.31 1.03
N ILE A 127 9.82 -3.41 2.32
CA ILE A 127 8.85 -2.51 2.92
C ILE A 127 9.30 -1.06 2.74
N ILE A 128 10.55 -0.73 3.08
CA ILE A 128 11.16 0.60 2.93
C ILE A 128 11.12 1.07 1.47
N ALA A 129 11.51 0.21 0.53
CA ALA A 129 11.47 0.54 -0.89
C ALA A 129 10.03 0.85 -1.36
N ARG A 130 9.05 0.05 -0.95
CA ARG A 130 7.63 0.26 -1.28
C ARG A 130 7.15 1.64 -0.85
N GLY A 131 7.31 1.98 0.43
CA GLY A 131 6.83 3.28 0.94
C GLY A 131 7.52 4.47 0.29
N PHE A 132 8.80 4.33 -0.09
CA PHE A 132 9.51 5.38 -0.83
C PHE A 132 9.00 5.54 -2.27
N LEU A 133 8.68 4.43 -2.93
CA LEU A 133 8.27 4.39 -4.34
C LEU A 133 6.77 4.65 -4.55
N GLN A 134 5.95 4.49 -3.50
CA GLN A 134 4.51 4.70 -3.53
C GLN A 134 4.09 6.05 -4.14
N PRO A 135 4.67 7.22 -3.72
CA PRO A 135 4.26 8.51 -4.27
C PRO A 135 4.55 8.64 -5.76
N TYR A 136 5.62 8.02 -6.22
CA TYR A 136 5.98 7.99 -7.64
C TYR A 136 5.05 7.07 -8.44
N ALA A 137 4.72 5.90 -7.91
CA ALA A 137 3.74 5.00 -8.52
C ALA A 137 2.34 5.61 -8.61
N GLU A 138 1.87 6.26 -7.54
CA GLU A 138 0.60 6.99 -7.53
C GLU A 138 0.61 8.19 -8.49
N PHE A 139 1.76 8.87 -8.62
CA PHE A 139 1.91 9.94 -9.61
C PHE A 139 1.77 9.41 -11.04
N LEU A 140 2.51 8.34 -11.38
CA LEU A 140 2.41 7.71 -12.70
C LEU A 140 1.00 7.15 -12.98
N MET A 141 0.33 6.60 -11.97
CA MET A 141 -1.04 6.12 -12.08
C MET A 141 -2.00 7.22 -12.47
N ALA A 142 -1.91 8.37 -11.81
CA ALA A 142 -2.81 9.48 -12.05
C ALA A 142 -2.60 10.14 -13.43
N GLN A 143 -1.51 9.80 -14.14
CA GLN A 143 -1.27 10.20 -15.54
C GLN A 143 -1.61 9.10 -16.55
N SER A 144 -1.76 7.85 -16.11
CA SER A 144 -2.04 6.72 -17.00
C SER A 144 -3.44 6.85 -17.59
N ARG A 145 -3.54 6.71 -18.91
CA ARG A 145 -4.82 6.61 -19.65
C ARG A 145 -5.15 5.19 -20.04
N HIS A 146 -4.31 4.23 -19.67
CA HIS A 146 -4.52 2.83 -20.00
C HIS A 146 -5.81 2.35 -19.31
N ARG A 147 -6.67 1.65 -20.04
CA ARG A 147 -7.78 0.90 -19.46
C ARG A 147 -7.43 -0.57 -19.66
N ASP A 148 -7.17 -1.27 -18.57
CA ASP A 148 -6.95 -2.71 -18.64
C ASP A 148 -8.31 -3.38 -18.75
N GLU A 149 -8.41 -4.44 -19.55
CA GLU A 149 -9.51 -5.39 -19.43
C GLU A 149 -9.33 -6.13 -18.11
N LEU A 150 -10.32 -6.04 -17.22
CA LEU A 150 -10.24 -6.60 -15.87
C LEU A 150 -11.03 -7.90 -15.82
N SER A 151 -10.41 -8.96 -15.30
CA SER A 151 -11.16 -10.09 -14.77
C SER A 151 -11.47 -9.83 -13.30
N GLU A 152 -12.69 -10.13 -12.85
CA GLU A 152 -13.07 -10.10 -11.42
C GLU A 152 -12.30 -11.13 -10.56
N THR A 153 -11.45 -11.95 -11.20
CA THR A 153 -10.59 -12.95 -10.55
C THR A 153 -9.13 -12.53 -10.46
N ASP A 154 -8.76 -11.35 -10.98
CA ASP A 154 -7.37 -10.91 -11.01
C ASP A 154 -6.86 -10.53 -9.61
N SER A 155 -6.00 -11.37 -9.07
CA SER A 155 -5.36 -11.22 -7.74
C SER A 155 -4.21 -10.21 -7.70
N PHE A 156 -3.84 -9.62 -8.85
CA PHE A 156 -2.77 -8.64 -8.97
C PHE A 156 -3.29 -7.35 -9.55
N CYS A 157 -2.67 -6.24 -9.16
CA CYS A 157 -3.00 -4.94 -9.69
C CYS A 157 -2.84 -4.94 -11.23
N PRO A 158 -3.87 -4.53 -11.99
CA PRO A 158 -3.80 -4.51 -13.45
C PRO A 158 -2.77 -3.52 -14.00
N LYS A 159 -2.30 -2.58 -13.17
CA LYS A 159 -1.43 -1.47 -13.57
C LYS A 159 0.06 -1.70 -13.30
N CYS A 160 0.38 -2.19 -12.11
CA CYS A 160 1.76 -2.41 -11.67
C CYS A 160 2.04 -3.85 -11.25
N ARG A 161 1.07 -4.77 -11.38
CA ARG A 161 1.19 -6.19 -11.04
C ARG A 161 1.56 -6.49 -9.57
N HIS A 162 1.56 -5.49 -8.69
CA HIS A 162 1.73 -5.69 -7.26
C HIS A 162 0.46 -6.25 -6.62
N ARG A 163 0.61 -6.92 -5.47
CA ARG A 163 -0.52 -7.43 -4.68
C ARG A 163 -1.38 -6.28 -4.13
N PRO A 164 -2.64 -6.56 -3.77
CA PRO A 164 -3.44 -5.61 -3.03
C PRO A 164 -2.93 -5.44 -1.59
N GLN A 165 -3.10 -4.25 -1.05
CA GLN A 165 -2.89 -3.93 0.36
C GLN A 165 -4.05 -4.42 1.22
N LEU A 166 -5.27 -4.14 0.73
CA LEU A 166 -6.55 -4.35 1.40
C LEU A 166 -7.66 -4.40 0.35
N ALA A 167 -8.87 -4.70 0.80
CA ALA A 167 -10.10 -4.54 0.03
C ALA A 167 -11.01 -3.47 0.64
N MET A 168 -12.00 -3.03 -0.12
CA MET A 168 -13.05 -2.13 0.34
C MET A 168 -14.39 -2.49 -0.27
N ILE A 169 -15.45 -2.22 0.47
CA ILE A 169 -16.83 -2.25 -0.02
C ILE A 169 -17.22 -0.80 -0.32
N ARG A 170 -17.71 -0.54 -1.53
CA ARG A 170 -18.07 0.81 -1.97
C ARG A 170 -19.30 0.80 -2.87
N GLU A 171 -20.04 1.90 -2.86
CA GLU A 171 -21.10 2.14 -3.83
C GLU A 171 -20.52 2.62 -5.17
N VAL A 172 -21.02 2.05 -6.27
CA VAL A 172 -20.74 2.47 -7.65
C VAL A 172 -22.06 2.58 -8.39
N GLY A 173 -22.62 3.78 -8.40
CA GLY A 173 -24.01 3.96 -8.81
C GLY A 173 -24.94 3.37 -7.75
N GLU A 174 -25.82 2.46 -8.15
CA GLU A 174 -26.74 1.75 -7.25
C GLU A 174 -26.18 0.40 -6.77
N ASP A 175 -25.01 -0.03 -7.28
CA ASP A 175 -24.41 -1.32 -6.96
C ASP A 175 -23.38 -1.21 -5.83
N LEU A 176 -23.37 -2.21 -4.96
CA LEU A 176 -22.25 -2.45 -4.05
C LEU A 176 -21.14 -3.24 -4.78
N ARG A 177 -19.92 -2.73 -4.69
CA ARG A 177 -18.73 -3.35 -5.28
C ARG A 177 -17.72 -3.70 -4.20
N PHE A 178 -17.19 -4.91 -4.28
CA PHE A 178 -15.99 -5.32 -3.56
C PHE A 178 -14.79 -5.03 -4.45
N SER A 179 -13.93 -4.12 -4.01
CA SER A 179 -12.77 -3.68 -4.79
C SER A 179 -11.49 -3.84 -3.99
N LEU A 180 -10.42 -4.23 -4.67
CA LEU A 180 -9.07 -4.30 -4.11
C LEU A 180 -8.36 -2.96 -4.28
N LEU A 181 -7.48 -2.62 -3.33
CA LEU A 181 -6.61 -1.44 -3.37
C LEU A 181 -5.15 -1.88 -3.50
N CYS A 182 -4.43 -1.41 -4.53
CA CYS A 182 -3.03 -1.78 -4.76
C CYS A 182 -2.09 -1.26 -3.65
N SER A 183 -1.16 -2.11 -3.19
CA SER A 183 -0.16 -1.74 -2.17
C SER A 183 0.90 -0.75 -2.62
N LEU A 184 1.13 -0.60 -3.93
CA LEU A 184 2.11 0.33 -4.47
C LEU A 184 1.48 1.55 -5.12
N CYS A 185 0.61 1.35 -6.12
CA CYS A 185 0.17 2.44 -6.98
C CYS A 185 -1.22 3.00 -6.62
N ALA A 186 -1.85 2.46 -5.57
CA ALA A 186 -3.20 2.81 -5.12
C ALA A 186 -4.30 2.68 -6.19
N ALA A 187 -4.05 1.95 -7.29
CA ALA A 187 -5.09 1.58 -8.23
C ALA A 187 -6.15 0.73 -7.54
N VAL A 188 -7.40 0.93 -7.96
CA VAL A 188 -8.57 0.21 -7.48
C VAL A 188 -9.13 -0.63 -8.62
N TRP A 189 -9.45 -1.88 -8.34
CA TRP A 189 -10.13 -2.77 -9.30
C TRP A 189 -11.13 -3.66 -8.57
N ASP A 190 -12.21 -4.01 -9.27
CA ASP A 190 -13.24 -4.87 -8.72
C ASP A 190 -12.76 -6.33 -8.69
N HIS A 191 -13.19 -7.05 -7.65
CA HIS A 191 -12.81 -8.43 -7.42
C HIS A 191 -13.94 -9.19 -6.73
N SER A 192 -14.05 -10.50 -6.96
CA SER A 192 -15.01 -11.31 -6.23
C SER A 192 -14.65 -11.42 -4.74
N ALA A 193 -15.59 -11.11 -3.84
CA ALA A 193 -15.42 -11.30 -2.39
C ALA A 193 -15.30 -12.78 -1.97
N MET A 194 -15.65 -13.70 -2.87
CA MET A 194 -15.59 -15.15 -2.67
C MET A 194 -14.25 -15.76 -3.10
N ILE A 195 -13.40 -14.99 -3.78
CA ILE A 195 -12.11 -15.47 -4.30
C ILE A 195 -10.98 -14.89 -3.44
N CYS A 196 -10.03 -15.74 -3.05
CA CYS A 196 -8.85 -15.29 -2.32
C CYS A 196 -7.96 -14.43 -3.23
N PRO A 197 -7.64 -13.17 -2.87
CA PRO A 197 -6.77 -12.32 -3.67
C PRO A 197 -5.29 -12.71 -3.59
N ASN A 198 -4.94 -13.75 -2.83
CA ASN A 198 -3.58 -14.26 -2.75
C ASN A 198 -3.35 -15.51 -3.61
N CYS A 199 -4.19 -16.54 -3.45
CA CYS A 199 -4.04 -17.85 -4.11
C CYS A 199 -5.10 -18.13 -5.20
N GLY A 200 -5.97 -17.17 -5.48
CA GLY A 200 -7.01 -17.28 -6.49
C GLY A 200 -8.14 -18.25 -6.12
N PRO A 201 -8.96 -18.66 -7.09
CA PRO A 201 -10.04 -19.62 -6.88
C PRO A 201 -9.45 -20.99 -6.52
N GLN A 202 -9.75 -21.48 -5.32
CA GLN A 202 -9.36 -22.81 -4.86
C GLN A 202 -10.61 -23.57 -4.43
N ALA A 203 -10.70 -24.86 -4.77
CA ALA A 203 -11.91 -25.66 -4.56
C ALA A 203 -12.32 -25.85 -3.08
N ALA A 204 -11.43 -25.50 -2.14
CA ALA A 204 -11.61 -25.65 -0.70
C ALA A 204 -11.29 -24.38 0.12
N ALA A 205 -11.26 -23.19 -0.50
CA ALA A 205 -10.97 -21.95 0.23
C ALA A 205 -12.14 -21.58 1.17
N GLN A 206 -12.09 -22.07 2.40
CA GLN A 206 -12.90 -21.52 3.48
C GLN A 206 -12.35 -20.14 3.86
N MET A 207 -13.24 -19.16 3.88
CA MET A 207 -12.93 -17.80 4.30
C MET A 207 -13.30 -17.64 5.78
N VAL A 208 -12.31 -17.28 6.59
CA VAL A 208 -12.48 -16.86 7.98
C VAL A 208 -12.72 -15.36 7.99
N TYR A 209 -13.71 -14.89 8.75
CA TYR A 209 -14.08 -13.48 8.81
C TYR A 209 -14.10 -12.98 10.24
N GLU A 210 -13.36 -11.91 10.52
CA GLU A 210 -13.30 -11.27 11.83
C GLU A 210 -13.62 -9.78 11.67
N THR A 211 -14.49 -9.24 12.51
CA THR A 211 -14.82 -7.80 12.53
C THR A 211 -14.09 -7.12 13.68
N ASP A 212 -13.63 -5.89 13.49
CA ASP A 212 -13.00 -5.15 14.57
C ASP A 212 -14.05 -4.82 15.66
N PRO A 213 -13.76 -5.08 16.95
CA PRO A 213 -14.71 -4.83 18.02
C PRO A 213 -15.02 -3.34 18.28
N TYR A 214 -14.19 -2.43 17.77
CA TYR A 214 -14.33 -0.98 17.98
C TYR A 214 -14.66 -0.22 16.69
N ALA A 215 -14.61 -0.88 15.52
CA ALA A 215 -14.92 -0.32 14.22
C ALA A 215 -15.62 -1.36 13.33
N ASP A 216 -16.95 -1.36 13.33
CA ASP A 216 -17.78 -2.31 12.59
C ASP A 216 -17.73 -2.17 11.05
N TYR A 217 -17.09 -1.11 10.56
CA TYR A 217 -16.73 -0.89 9.16
C TYR A 217 -15.38 -1.52 8.78
N LEU A 218 -14.67 -2.11 9.74
CA LEU A 218 -13.40 -2.80 9.51
C LEU A 218 -13.52 -4.28 9.82
N SER A 219 -12.98 -5.09 8.91
CA SER A 219 -12.92 -6.53 9.06
C SER A 219 -11.66 -7.10 8.43
N ALA A 220 -11.35 -8.35 8.77
CA ALA A 220 -10.31 -9.14 8.13
C ALA A 220 -10.95 -10.40 7.53
N GLN A 221 -10.54 -10.74 6.31
CA GLN A 221 -10.89 -12.00 5.66
C GLN A 221 -9.61 -12.82 5.47
N GLY A 222 -9.57 -14.02 6.07
CA GLY A 222 -8.48 -14.99 5.99
C GLY A 222 -8.84 -16.18 5.10
N CYS A 223 -7.93 -16.62 4.24
CA CYS A 223 -8.11 -17.81 3.42
C CYS A 223 -7.42 -19.01 4.08
N ALA A 224 -8.22 -20.00 4.52
CA ALA A 224 -7.71 -21.19 5.19
C ALA A 224 -6.77 -22.05 4.31
N ALA A 225 -6.88 -21.95 2.98
CA ALA A 225 -6.06 -22.72 2.06
C ALA A 225 -4.60 -22.23 1.96
N CYS A 226 -4.35 -20.94 2.19
CA CYS A 226 -3.00 -20.36 2.08
C CYS A 226 -2.53 -19.62 3.35
N SER A 227 -3.35 -19.61 4.39
CA SER A 227 -3.14 -18.89 5.65
C SER A 227 -2.79 -17.41 5.45
N VAL A 228 -3.37 -16.79 4.41
CA VAL A 228 -3.21 -15.35 4.15
C VAL A 228 -4.50 -14.63 4.45
N TYR A 229 -4.41 -13.48 5.13
CA TYR A 229 -5.53 -12.57 5.33
C TYR A 229 -5.29 -11.20 4.72
N PHE A 230 -6.37 -10.46 4.54
CA PHE A 230 -6.35 -9.05 4.18
C PHE A 230 -7.48 -8.32 4.91
N LYS A 231 -7.34 -7.00 5.08
CA LYS A 231 -8.36 -6.17 5.71
C LYS A 231 -9.38 -5.69 4.68
N ILE A 232 -10.61 -5.49 5.12
CA ILE A 232 -11.71 -4.94 4.34
C ILE A 232 -12.21 -3.68 5.05
N VAL A 233 -12.32 -2.58 4.31
CA VAL A 233 -12.89 -1.31 4.78
C VAL A 233 -14.24 -1.07 4.10
N ASP A 234 -15.30 -1.02 4.88
CA ASP A 234 -16.66 -0.77 4.40
C ASP A 234 -16.94 0.73 4.33
N LEU A 235 -16.85 1.30 3.12
CA LEU A 235 -17.09 2.72 2.88
C LEU A 235 -18.59 3.08 2.88
N VAL A 236 -19.49 2.09 2.89
CA VAL A 236 -20.93 2.33 3.03
C VAL A 236 -21.25 2.64 4.48
N LYS A 237 -20.64 1.89 5.42
CA LYS A 237 -20.79 2.11 6.86
C LYS A 237 -20.05 3.35 7.35
N GLU A 238 -18.84 3.59 6.86
CA GLU A 238 -18.03 4.75 7.22
C GLU A 238 -17.55 5.49 5.96
N PRO A 239 -18.38 6.39 5.39
CA PRO A 239 -18.02 7.14 4.19
C PRO A 239 -16.82 8.08 4.36
N ALA A 240 -16.46 8.46 5.59
CA ALA A 240 -15.29 9.30 5.85
C ALA A 240 -13.98 8.51 5.99
N ALA A 241 -14.02 7.17 5.95
CA ALA A 241 -12.83 6.34 6.00
C ALA A 241 -11.93 6.57 4.78
N VAL A 242 -10.62 6.53 5.01
CA VAL A 242 -9.59 6.48 3.98
C VAL A 242 -8.92 5.12 4.12
N PRO A 243 -9.24 4.13 3.27
CA PRO A 243 -8.88 2.74 3.54
C PRO A 243 -7.40 2.49 3.88
N SER A 244 -6.48 3.15 3.15
CA SER A 244 -5.03 3.04 3.37
C SER A 244 -4.54 3.62 4.71
N VAL A 245 -5.37 4.42 5.38
CA VAL A 245 -5.10 5.03 6.68
C VAL A 245 -5.86 4.29 7.76
N ASP A 246 -7.15 4.03 7.53
CA ASP A 246 -8.03 3.37 8.48
C ASP A 246 -7.59 1.94 8.78
N GLU A 247 -7.03 1.20 7.81
CA GLU A 247 -6.48 -0.14 8.11
C GLU A 247 -5.38 -0.12 9.19
N LEU A 248 -4.73 1.03 9.42
CA LEU A 248 -3.61 1.22 10.34
C LEU A 248 -4.05 1.51 11.76
N ALA A 249 -5.19 2.18 11.89
CA ALA A 249 -5.72 2.58 13.17
C ALA A 249 -6.22 1.38 14.00
N PHE A 250 -6.25 0.18 13.42
CA PHE A 250 -6.83 -1.01 14.06
C PHE A 250 -5.90 -2.22 13.92
N SER A 251 -4.74 -2.15 14.58
CA SER A 251 -3.76 -3.25 14.63
C SER A 251 -4.25 -4.47 15.41
N THR A 252 -5.32 -4.32 16.20
CA THR A 252 -6.05 -5.38 16.89
C THR A 252 -6.45 -6.52 15.96
N LEU A 253 -7.03 -6.21 14.80
CA LEU A 253 -7.34 -7.20 13.78
C LEU A 253 -6.09 -7.95 13.28
N ASP A 254 -4.97 -7.24 13.10
CA ASP A 254 -3.73 -7.89 12.64
C ASP A 254 -3.21 -8.89 13.69
N LEU A 255 -3.29 -8.54 14.98
CA LEU A 255 -2.93 -9.42 16.10
C LEU A 255 -3.86 -10.63 16.21
N THR A 256 -5.18 -10.43 16.10
CA THR A 256 -6.17 -11.52 16.12
C THR A 256 -5.89 -12.51 14.99
N MET A 257 -5.72 -12.04 13.76
CA MET A 257 -5.43 -12.90 12.62
C MET A 257 -4.08 -13.62 12.76
N ALA A 258 -3.06 -12.95 13.31
CA ALA A 258 -1.76 -13.57 13.59
C ALA A 258 -1.86 -14.69 14.63
N HIS A 259 -2.62 -14.51 15.72
CA HIS A 259 -2.87 -15.56 16.71
C HIS A 259 -3.62 -16.77 16.13
N MET A 260 -4.45 -16.54 15.12
CA MET A 260 -5.14 -17.60 14.37
C MET A 260 -4.24 -18.27 13.30
N GLY A 261 -2.97 -17.87 13.20
CA GLY A 261 -1.98 -18.45 12.29
C GLY A 261 -2.00 -17.88 10.87
N PHE A 262 -2.65 -16.73 10.65
CA PHE A 262 -2.65 -16.07 9.34
C PHE A 262 -1.55 -15.01 9.22
N ARG A 263 -0.99 -14.87 8.02
CA ARG A 263 -0.09 -13.77 7.64
C ARG A 263 -0.83 -12.75 6.77
N LYS A 264 -0.49 -11.47 6.89
CA LYS A 264 -1.11 -10.42 6.06
C LYS A 264 -0.65 -10.56 4.61
N ILE A 265 -1.55 -10.31 3.65
CA ILE A 265 -1.26 -10.39 2.21
C ILE A 265 -0.10 -9.50 1.80
N GLU A 266 -0.09 -8.29 2.35
CA GLU A 266 0.94 -7.28 2.20
C GLU A 266 1.11 -6.60 3.57
N PRO A 267 2.27 -6.76 4.23
CA PRO A 267 2.53 -6.12 5.51
C PRO A 267 2.34 -4.61 5.37
N THR A 268 1.70 -3.95 6.32
CA THR A 268 1.62 -2.49 6.35
C THR A 268 2.93 -1.91 6.82
N PHE A 269 3.35 -0.77 6.26
CA PHE A 269 4.59 -0.06 6.61
C PHE A 269 4.70 0.32 8.11
N TRP A 270 3.62 0.14 8.87
CA TRP A 270 3.33 0.81 10.13
C TRP A 270 3.20 -0.15 11.32
N ASN A 271 3.09 -1.46 11.08
CA ASN A 271 2.91 -2.48 12.12
C ASN A 271 4.09 -3.45 12.09
N ASP A 272 4.95 -3.35 13.12
CA ASP A 272 5.86 -4.40 13.60
C ASP A 272 5.54 -4.64 15.08
#